data_AF-A0A1F5DPX6-F1
#
_entry.id   AF-A0A1F5DPX6-F1
#
_cell.length_a   1.000
_cell.length_b   1.000
_cell.length_c   1.000
_cell.angle_alpha   90.00
_cell.angle_beta   90.00
_cell.angle_gamma   90.00
#
_symmetry.space_group_name_H-M   'P 1'
#
loop_
_entity.id
_entity.type
_entity.pdbx_description
1 polymer ?
#
loop_
_entity_poly.entity_id
_entity_poly.type
_entity_poly.pdbx_seq_one_letter_code
_entity_poly.pdbx_strand_id
1 'polypeptide(L)'
;MVRQESLIKAAEGKCEYHRADHSFRVMKLALQIFEHQLEIDAPEEVRQESDLFREALKWTAVLHDREMAGFDFDHGFRAAGKVDQIVRIQTSERLRDIIKFLCIYHVPDDSEIENINETQRWILKVFKDADSLDRIRFNNGDKLDERYLRFDFSKTLVSEARSLWERTKQFSDLPGKSFDAVFNNGIE
;
A
#
# COMPACT_ATOMS: atom_id res chain seq x y z
N MET A 1 9.44 -16.95 0.93
CA MET A 1 7.97 -16.94 1.00
C MET A 1 7.55 -16.57 2.41
N VAL A 2 7.18 -15.30 2.63
CA VAL A 2 6.61 -14.86 3.91
C VAL A 2 5.27 -15.57 4.08
N ARG A 3 5.04 -16.18 5.25
CA ARG A 3 3.74 -16.80 5.54
C ARG A 3 2.73 -15.69 5.76
N GLN A 4 1.56 -15.80 5.10
CA GLN A 4 0.39 -14.91 5.25
C GLN A 4 0.16 -14.48 6.72
N GLU A 5 0.37 -15.40 7.67
CA GLU A 5 0.39 -15.21 9.13
C GLU A 5 1.18 -13.98 9.62
N SER A 6 2.27 -13.61 8.95
CA SER A 6 3.12 -12.48 9.35
C SER A 6 2.52 -11.14 8.91
N LEU A 7 1.86 -11.09 7.74
CA LEU A 7 1.15 -9.90 7.27
C LEU A 7 -0.08 -9.63 8.13
N ILE A 8 -0.81 -10.68 8.51
CA ILE A 8 -1.99 -10.57 9.39
C ILE A 8 -1.61 -9.96 10.74
N LYS A 9 -0.57 -10.49 11.40
CA LYS A 9 -0.08 -9.94 12.67
C LYS A 9 0.40 -8.49 12.55
N ALA A 10 0.94 -8.13 11.39
CA ALA A 10 1.35 -6.75 11.14
C ALA A 10 0.14 -5.83 10.90
N ALA A 11 -0.95 -6.32 10.32
CA ALA A 11 -2.16 -5.54 10.07
C ALA A 11 -3.00 -5.26 11.34
N GLU A 12 -2.78 -5.99 12.45
CA GLU A 12 -3.46 -5.79 13.74
C GLU A 12 -3.00 -4.52 14.52
N GLY A 13 -2.50 -3.49 13.81
CA GLY A 13 -2.07 -2.21 14.39
C GLY A 13 -3.20 -1.36 14.97
N LYS A 14 -2.86 -0.39 15.82
CA LYS A 14 -3.79 0.34 16.74
C LYS A 14 -4.51 1.58 16.15
N CYS A 15 -4.44 1.86 14.85
CA CYS A 15 -4.95 3.13 14.31
C CYS A 15 -6.39 3.03 13.79
N GLU A 16 -7.25 3.97 14.20
CA GLU A 16 -8.67 4.05 13.83
C GLU A 16 -8.92 4.33 12.33
N TYR A 17 -7.92 4.85 11.62
CA TYR A 17 -7.96 5.14 10.18
C TYR A 17 -7.21 4.09 9.33
N HIS A 18 -6.30 3.34 9.96
CA HIS A 18 -5.53 2.26 9.34
C HIS A 18 -6.12 0.90 9.73
N ARG A 19 -7.33 0.66 9.22
CA ARG A 19 -8.06 -0.58 9.44
C ARG A 19 -7.65 -1.62 8.41
N ALA A 20 -7.75 -2.89 8.79
CA ALA A 20 -7.31 -4.02 7.97
C ALA A 20 -7.91 -4.03 6.56
N ASP A 21 -9.10 -3.43 6.38
CA ASP A 21 -9.74 -3.26 5.08
C ASP A 21 -9.03 -2.24 4.18
N HIS A 22 -8.61 -1.09 4.70
CA HIS A 22 -7.81 -0.14 3.94
C HIS A 22 -6.49 -0.77 3.48
N SER A 23 -5.72 -1.37 4.39
CA SER A 23 -4.47 -2.04 4.04
C SER A 23 -4.69 -3.15 2.99
N PHE A 24 -5.79 -3.91 3.10
CA PHE A 24 -6.13 -4.93 2.11
C PHE A 24 -6.41 -4.33 0.73
N ARG A 25 -7.21 -3.26 0.66
CA ARG A 25 -7.54 -2.60 -0.60
C ARG A 25 -6.32 -2.00 -1.27
N VAL A 26 -5.49 -1.27 -0.51
CA VAL A 26 -4.21 -0.74 -1.02
C VAL A 26 -3.31 -1.87 -1.51
N MET A 27 -3.18 -2.97 -0.76
CA MET A 27 -2.40 -4.12 -1.19
C MET A 27 -2.90 -4.70 -2.52
N LYS A 28 -4.21 -4.93 -2.65
CA LYS A 28 -4.81 -5.51 -3.87
C LYS A 28 -4.62 -4.59 -5.08
N LEU A 29 -4.91 -3.30 -4.92
CA LEU A 29 -4.74 -2.30 -5.98
C LEU A 29 -3.27 -2.13 -6.36
N ALA A 30 -2.35 -2.09 -5.39
CA ALA A 30 -0.92 -1.98 -5.64
C ALA A 30 -0.39 -3.16 -6.44
N LEU A 31 -0.79 -4.39 -6.09
CA LEU A 31 -0.38 -5.58 -6.85
C LEU A 31 -0.96 -5.57 -8.27
N GLN A 32 -2.22 -5.16 -8.44
CA GLN A 32 -2.82 -5.10 -9.77
C GLN A 32 -2.16 -4.04 -10.67
N ILE A 33 -1.89 -2.84 -10.14
CA ILE A 33 -1.13 -1.81 -10.86
C ILE A 33 0.28 -2.33 -11.16
N PHE A 34 0.94 -2.97 -10.19
CA PHE A 34 2.28 -3.51 -10.36
C PHE A 34 2.35 -4.54 -11.49
N GLU A 35 1.50 -5.57 -11.49
CA GLU A 35 1.53 -6.60 -12.54
C GLU A 35 1.28 -6.00 -13.93
N HIS A 36 0.33 -5.06 -14.04
CA HIS A 36 0.08 -4.40 -15.32
C HIS A 36 1.29 -3.59 -15.78
N GLN A 37 1.84 -2.72 -14.92
CA GLN A 37 2.96 -1.86 -15.29
C GLN A 37 4.27 -2.66 -15.49
N LEU A 38 4.40 -3.83 -14.86
CA LEU A 38 5.53 -4.74 -15.06
C LEU A 38 5.71 -5.13 -16.53
N GLU A 39 4.60 -5.29 -17.25
CA GLU A 39 4.57 -5.65 -18.67
C GLU A 39 4.74 -4.45 -19.62
N ILE A 40 4.58 -3.22 -19.11
CA ILE A 40 4.53 -2.00 -19.93
C ILE A 40 5.86 -1.23 -19.85
N ASP A 41 6.25 -0.77 -18.65
CA ASP A 41 7.33 0.21 -18.50
C ASP A 41 8.19 0.02 -17.24
N ALA A 42 8.11 -1.12 -16.56
CA ALA A 42 8.92 -1.36 -15.37
C ALA A 42 10.44 -1.21 -15.64
N PRO A 43 11.22 -0.63 -14.73
CA PRO A 43 12.67 -0.64 -14.80
C PRO A 43 13.22 -2.08 -14.78
N GLU A 44 14.40 -2.30 -15.38
CA GLU A 44 14.98 -3.63 -15.52
C GLU A 44 15.24 -4.31 -14.17
N GLU A 45 15.68 -3.55 -13.17
CA GLU A 45 15.83 -4.00 -11.79
C GLU A 45 14.52 -4.57 -11.22
N VAL A 46 13.39 -3.90 -11.48
CA VAL A 46 12.07 -4.35 -11.03
C VAL A 46 11.66 -5.64 -11.73
N ARG A 47 11.95 -5.79 -13.03
CA ARG A 47 11.67 -7.04 -13.75
C ARG A 47 12.47 -8.21 -13.18
N GLN A 48 13.78 -8.02 -12.97
CA GLN A 48 14.68 -9.05 -12.47
C GLN A 48 14.35 -9.47 -11.03
N GLU A 49 13.86 -8.55 -10.21
CA GLU A 49 13.55 -8.78 -8.79
C GLU A 49 12.06 -8.62 -8.48
N SER A 50 11.19 -8.96 -9.43
CA SER A 50 9.74 -8.71 -9.33
C SER A 50 9.11 -9.29 -8.05
N ASP A 51 9.53 -10.47 -7.60
CA ASP A 51 9.06 -11.06 -6.34
C ASP A 51 9.45 -10.25 -5.10
N LEU A 52 10.62 -9.61 -5.11
CA LEU A 52 11.06 -8.73 -4.04
C LEU A 52 10.17 -7.49 -3.95
N PHE A 53 9.88 -6.87 -5.10
CA PHE A 53 9.04 -5.67 -5.17
C PHE A 53 7.57 -5.97 -4.85
N ARG A 54 7.02 -7.10 -5.33
CA ARG A 54 5.69 -7.59 -4.91
C ARG A 54 5.61 -7.75 -3.40
N GLU A 55 6.62 -8.37 -2.81
CA GLU A 55 6.67 -8.58 -1.36
C GLU A 55 6.77 -7.25 -0.61
N ALA A 56 7.58 -6.30 -1.12
CA ALA A 56 7.68 -4.97 -0.55
C ALA A 56 6.32 -4.25 -0.55
N LEU A 57 5.58 -4.26 -1.66
CA LEU A 57 4.25 -3.64 -1.76
C LEU A 57 3.26 -4.22 -0.75
N LYS A 58 3.26 -5.55 -0.55
CA LYS A 58 2.40 -6.20 0.46
C LYS A 58 2.71 -5.72 1.86
N TRP A 59 3.99 -5.65 2.24
CA TRP A 59 4.40 -5.15 3.54
C TRP A 59 4.11 -3.67 3.72
N THR A 60 4.41 -2.85 2.72
CA THR A 60 4.14 -1.40 2.78
C THR A 60 2.65 -1.13 2.94
N ALA A 61 1.77 -1.81 2.21
CA ALA A 61 0.32 -1.65 2.34
C ALA A 61 -0.19 -1.90 3.77
N VAL A 62 0.47 -2.81 4.50
CA VAL A 62 0.14 -3.15 5.90
C VAL A 62 0.80 -2.22 6.92
N LEU A 63 1.83 -1.46 6.54
CA LEU A 63 2.66 -0.69 7.49
C LEU A 63 2.58 0.83 7.33
N HIS A 64 2.35 1.35 6.11
CA HIS A 64 2.57 2.77 5.78
C HIS A 64 1.85 3.75 6.70
N ASP A 65 0.60 3.47 7.05
CA ASP A 65 -0.26 4.32 7.88
C ASP A 65 -0.45 3.75 9.31
N ARG A 66 0.29 2.70 9.68
CA ARG A 66 0.17 2.02 10.99
C ARG A 66 0.33 2.96 12.18
N GLU A 67 1.23 3.93 12.04
CA GLU A 67 1.59 4.88 13.09
C GLU A 67 0.91 6.24 12.87
N MET A 68 -0.05 6.36 11.94
CA MET A 68 -0.80 7.60 11.68
C MET A 68 -1.60 8.02 12.91
N ALA A 69 -1.46 9.29 13.30
CA ALA A 69 -2.17 9.90 14.42
C ALA A 69 -2.85 11.20 13.97
N GLY A 70 -4.06 11.09 13.43
CA GLY A 70 -4.78 12.21 12.83
C GLY A 70 -4.19 12.59 11.46
N PHE A 71 -4.21 13.89 11.13
CA PHE A 71 -3.55 14.41 9.92
C PHE A 71 -2.14 14.88 10.29
N ASP A 72 -1.17 13.97 10.20
CA ASP A 72 0.23 14.29 10.48
C ASP A 72 1.12 13.95 9.28
N PHE A 73 2.19 14.70 9.07
CA PHE A 73 3.12 14.51 7.94
C PHE A 73 4.30 13.57 8.27
N ASP A 74 4.40 13.12 9.51
CA ASP A 74 5.57 12.37 10.02
C ASP A 74 5.30 10.86 10.14
N HIS A 75 4.06 10.40 9.88
CA HIS A 75 3.66 9.00 10.07
C HIS A 75 4.47 8.04 9.20
N GLY A 76 4.84 8.46 7.98
CA GLY A 76 5.71 7.69 7.11
C GLY A 76 7.07 7.36 7.75
N PHE A 77 7.69 8.34 8.40
CA PHE A 77 8.95 8.13 9.15
C PHE A 77 8.77 7.21 10.35
N ARG A 78 7.67 7.38 11.10
CA ARG A 78 7.37 6.53 12.25
C ARG A 78 7.12 5.07 11.82
N ALA A 79 6.36 4.87 10.75
CA ALA A 79 6.11 3.57 10.16
C ALA A 79 7.42 2.90 9.71
N ALA A 80 8.30 3.64 9.02
CA ALA A 80 9.61 3.16 8.60
C ALA A 80 10.50 2.73 9.79
N GLY A 81 10.46 3.49 10.89
CA GLY A 81 11.19 3.15 12.13
C GLY A 81 10.75 1.85 12.81
N LYS A 82 9.58 1.30 12.44
CA LYS A 82 9.07 0.01 12.95
C LYS A 82 9.37 -1.16 12.02
N VAL A 83 9.83 -0.93 10.78
CA VAL A 83 10.01 -1.98 9.77
C VAL A 83 10.92 -3.09 10.27
N ASP A 84 12.10 -2.79 10.81
CA ASP A 84 13.04 -3.84 11.27
C ASP A 84 12.50 -4.66 12.45
N GLN A 85 11.59 -4.10 13.24
CA GLN A 85 10.96 -4.79 14.37
C GLN A 85 9.84 -5.74 13.91
N ILE A 86 9.07 -5.32 12.90
CA ILE A 86 7.88 -6.03 12.43
C ILE A 86 8.25 -7.04 11.33
N VAL A 87 9.05 -6.60 10.37
CA VAL A 87 9.54 -7.39 9.24
C VAL A 87 10.78 -8.13 9.71
N ARG A 88 10.57 -9.35 10.19
CA ARG A 88 11.58 -10.19 10.89
C ARG A 88 12.92 -10.27 10.16
N ILE A 89 13.97 -10.54 10.95
CA ILE A 89 15.39 -10.73 10.57
C ILE A 89 15.63 -11.65 9.36
N GLN A 90 14.73 -12.58 9.06
CA GLN A 90 14.88 -13.51 7.91
C GLN A 90 14.60 -12.87 6.54
N THR A 91 14.15 -11.62 6.50
CA THR A 91 14.02 -10.85 5.26
C THR A 91 15.35 -10.27 4.82
N SER A 92 15.54 -10.04 3.52
CA SER A 92 16.74 -9.34 3.04
C SER A 92 16.72 -7.88 3.52
N GLU A 93 17.89 -7.30 3.73
CA GLU A 93 18.05 -5.87 4.02
C GLU A 93 17.40 -5.02 2.93
N ARG A 94 17.64 -5.39 1.66
CA ARG A 94 17.03 -4.75 0.51
C ARG A 94 15.50 -4.70 0.56
N LEU A 95 14.82 -5.78 0.98
CA LEU A 95 13.36 -5.78 1.14
C LEU A 95 12.94 -4.72 2.16
N ARG A 96 13.60 -4.68 3.32
CA ARG A 96 13.30 -3.71 4.38
C ARG A 96 13.55 -2.28 3.94
N ASP A 97 14.59 -2.04 3.15
CA ASP A 97 14.90 -0.71 2.63
C ASP A 97 13.86 -0.22 1.64
N ILE A 98 13.37 -1.08 0.75
CA ILE A 98 12.26 -0.73 -0.16
C ILE A 98 10.99 -0.40 0.65
N ILE A 99 10.67 -1.22 1.66
CA ILE A 99 9.49 -0.98 2.52
C ILE A 99 9.61 0.36 3.25
N LYS A 100 10.76 0.64 3.90
CA LYS A 100 11.03 1.90 4.59
C LYS A 100 10.93 3.09 3.64
N PHE A 101 11.52 2.98 2.45
CA PHE A 101 11.45 4.00 1.41
C PHE A 101 10.00 4.32 1.05
N LEU A 102 9.19 3.30 0.74
CA LEU A 102 7.78 3.53 0.40
C LEU A 102 6.97 4.12 1.57
N CYS A 103 7.20 3.64 2.80
CA CYS A 103 6.57 4.23 3.98
C CYS A 103 6.94 5.72 4.15
N ILE A 104 8.18 6.13 3.92
CA ILE A 104 8.58 7.54 4.06
C ILE A 104 7.97 8.39 2.94
N TYR A 105 8.11 7.95 1.69
CA TYR A 105 7.87 8.78 0.52
C TYR A 105 6.44 8.73 -0.02
N HIS A 106 5.56 7.90 0.54
CA HIS A 106 4.14 7.95 0.19
C HIS A 106 3.43 9.22 0.70
N VAL A 107 3.97 9.86 1.74
CA VAL A 107 3.40 11.06 2.38
C VAL A 107 3.64 12.36 1.62
N PRO A 108 4.89 12.77 1.32
CA PRO A 108 5.16 14.07 0.70
C PRO A 108 4.56 14.17 -0.71
N ASP A 109 4.29 15.39 -1.19
CA ASP A 109 3.83 15.60 -2.56
C ASP A 109 4.94 15.25 -3.56
N ASP A 110 4.56 14.86 -4.79
CA ASP A 110 5.53 14.46 -5.82
C ASP A 110 6.56 15.57 -6.13
N SER A 111 6.18 16.84 -5.95
CA SER A 111 7.06 18.01 -6.11
C SER A 111 8.10 18.17 -5.01
N GLU A 112 7.90 17.53 -3.85
CA GLU A 112 8.81 17.59 -2.71
C GLU A 112 9.83 16.43 -2.71
N ILE A 113 9.71 15.50 -3.66
CA ILE A 113 10.54 14.31 -3.74
C ILE A 113 11.68 14.50 -4.72
N GLU A 114 12.85 14.84 -4.16
CA GLU A 114 14.09 15.00 -4.90
C GLU A 114 15.03 13.80 -4.71
N ASN A 115 16.00 13.64 -5.61
CA ASN A 115 17.14 12.70 -5.48
C ASN A 115 16.79 11.21 -5.37
N ILE A 116 15.66 10.77 -5.93
CA ILE A 116 15.34 9.35 -6.08
C ILE A 116 15.65 8.84 -7.50
N ASN A 117 16.05 7.58 -7.61
CA ASN A 117 16.34 6.94 -8.89
C ASN A 117 15.06 6.50 -9.64
N GLU A 118 15.21 6.00 -10.87
CA GLU A 118 14.10 5.56 -11.71
C GLU A 118 13.30 4.41 -11.09
N THR A 119 13.96 3.37 -10.56
CA THR A 119 13.32 2.25 -9.86
C THR A 119 12.48 2.72 -8.68
N GLN A 120 13.06 3.56 -7.81
CA GLN A 120 12.40 4.15 -6.66
C GLN A 120 11.20 4.99 -7.07
N ARG A 121 11.34 5.82 -8.10
CA ARG A 121 10.25 6.64 -8.64
C ARG A 121 9.13 5.75 -9.15
N TRP A 122 9.45 4.74 -9.94
CA TRP A 122 8.47 3.85 -10.55
C TRP A 122 7.66 3.09 -9.49
N ILE A 123 8.32 2.44 -8.51
CA ILE A 123 7.61 1.69 -7.48
C ILE A 123 6.82 2.61 -6.54
N LEU A 124 7.31 3.83 -6.30
CA LEU A 124 6.58 4.81 -5.52
C LEU A 124 5.31 5.27 -6.24
N LYS A 125 5.33 5.47 -7.56
CA LYS A 125 4.12 5.77 -8.35
C LYS A 125 3.07 4.67 -8.16
N VAL A 126 3.47 3.40 -8.23
CA VAL A 126 2.57 2.25 -8.03
C VAL A 126 1.89 2.33 -6.67
N PHE A 127 2.67 2.54 -5.61
CA PHE A 127 2.13 2.55 -4.26
C PHE A 127 1.24 3.78 -3.99
N LYS A 128 1.67 4.98 -4.40
CA LYS A 128 0.89 6.21 -4.20
C LYS A 128 -0.42 6.20 -4.99
N ASP A 129 -0.45 5.60 -6.18
CA ASP A 129 -1.69 5.44 -6.94
C ASP A 129 -2.66 4.47 -6.25
N ALA A 130 -2.16 3.36 -5.71
CA ALA A 130 -2.99 2.41 -4.97
C ALA A 130 -3.60 3.02 -3.70
N ASP A 131 -2.80 3.76 -2.92
CA ASP A 131 -3.30 4.50 -1.75
C ASP A 131 -4.29 5.61 -2.15
N SER A 132 -3.99 6.35 -3.23
CA SER A 132 -4.86 7.39 -3.75
C SER A 132 -6.21 6.84 -4.22
N LEU A 133 -6.23 5.69 -4.91
CA LEU A 133 -7.46 5.01 -5.31
C LEU A 133 -8.33 4.63 -4.11
N ASP A 134 -7.73 4.25 -2.99
CA ASP A 134 -8.48 3.90 -1.79
C ASP A 134 -9.18 5.09 -1.12
N ARG A 135 -8.88 6.33 -1.54
CA ARG A 135 -9.60 7.53 -1.09
C ARG A 135 -11.05 7.56 -1.54
N ILE A 136 -11.45 6.67 -2.45
CA ILE A 136 -12.85 6.40 -2.81
C ILE A 136 -13.74 6.12 -1.59
N ARG A 137 -13.15 5.64 -0.48
CA ARG A 137 -13.84 5.38 0.79
C ARG A 137 -14.35 6.62 1.50
N PHE A 138 -13.79 7.78 1.20
CA PHE A 138 -14.16 9.04 1.87
C PHE A 138 -15.26 9.76 1.09
N ASN A 139 -16.27 10.26 1.81
CA ASN A 139 -17.37 11.06 1.25
C ASN A 139 -18.00 10.43 -0.02
N ASN A 140 -18.31 9.12 -0.01
CA ASN A 140 -18.88 8.40 -1.17
C ASN A 140 -18.07 8.47 -2.47
N GLY A 141 -16.78 8.80 -2.38
CA GLY A 141 -15.86 8.93 -3.52
C GLY A 141 -15.49 10.37 -3.87
N ASP A 142 -16.06 11.38 -3.21
CA ASP A 142 -15.81 12.80 -3.53
C ASP A 142 -14.39 13.29 -3.21
N LYS A 143 -13.59 12.45 -2.54
CA LYS A 143 -12.18 12.76 -2.18
C LYS A 143 -11.15 12.11 -3.11
N LEU A 144 -11.58 11.26 -4.05
CA LEU A 144 -10.71 10.78 -5.10
C LEU A 144 -10.55 11.88 -6.15
N ASP A 145 -9.31 12.29 -6.41
CA ASP A 145 -8.97 13.20 -7.49
C ASP A 145 -8.00 12.49 -8.43
N GLU A 146 -8.50 12.13 -9.61
CA GLU A 146 -7.78 11.35 -10.62
C GLU A 146 -6.52 12.04 -11.15
N ARG A 147 -6.37 13.35 -10.92
CA ARG A 147 -5.15 14.09 -11.27
C ARG A 147 -3.93 13.64 -10.47
N TYR A 148 -4.16 13.02 -9.31
CA TYR A 148 -3.11 12.43 -8.49
C TYR A 148 -2.80 10.97 -8.88
N LEU A 149 -3.50 10.39 -9.87
CA LEU A 149 -3.16 9.08 -10.41
C LEU A 149 -2.10 9.22 -11.51
N ARG A 150 -0.96 8.60 -11.28
CA ARG A 150 0.28 8.77 -12.05
C ARG A 150 0.39 7.84 -13.25
N PHE A 151 -0.36 6.74 -13.25
CA PHE A 151 -0.51 5.86 -14.40
C PHE A 151 -1.90 5.97 -15.00
N ASP A 152 -1.98 5.91 -16.33
CA ASP A 152 -3.26 5.88 -17.03
C ASP A 152 -4.07 4.63 -16.69
N PHE A 153 -3.39 3.49 -16.47
CA PHE A 153 -4.05 2.28 -16.00
C PHE A 153 -4.73 2.47 -14.65
N SER A 154 -4.11 3.19 -13.70
CA SER A 154 -4.71 3.47 -12.38
C SER A 154 -6.05 4.20 -12.52
N LYS A 155 -6.20 5.10 -13.50
CA LYS A 155 -7.47 5.80 -13.77
C LYS A 155 -8.57 4.85 -14.24
N THR A 156 -8.23 3.73 -14.86
CA THR A 156 -9.22 2.70 -15.25
C THR A 156 -9.72 1.88 -14.05
N LEU A 157 -8.98 1.89 -12.93
CA LEU A 157 -9.31 1.11 -11.73
C LEU A 157 -10.30 1.79 -10.79
N VAL A 158 -10.80 2.99 -11.10
CA VAL A 158 -11.71 3.74 -10.21
C VAL A 158 -12.99 2.96 -9.89
N SER A 159 -13.62 2.35 -10.89
CA SER A 159 -14.81 1.51 -10.70
C SER A 159 -14.51 0.26 -9.88
N GLU A 160 -13.33 -0.34 -10.08
CA GLU A 160 -12.89 -1.50 -9.32
C GLU A 160 -12.60 -1.16 -7.86
N ALA A 161 -11.91 -0.05 -7.60
CA ALA A 161 -11.65 0.47 -6.26
C ALA A 161 -12.97 0.72 -5.51
N ARG A 162 -13.98 1.28 -6.19
CA ARG A 162 -15.33 1.45 -5.62
C ARG A 162 -15.98 0.11 -5.26
N SER A 163 -15.98 -0.86 -6.18
CA SER A 163 -16.52 -2.19 -5.90
C SER A 163 -15.79 -2.86 -4.74
N LEU A 164 -14.48 -2.72 -4.66
CA LEU A 164 -13.68 -3.30 -3.59
C LEU A 164 -13.98 -2.65 -2.24
N TRP A 165 -14.14 -1.32 -2.20
CA TRP A 165 -14.62 -0.62 -1.01
C TRP A 165 -16.01 -1.08 -0.59
N GLU A 166 -16.97 -1.18 -1.51
CA GLU A 166 -18.33 -1.62 -1.20
C GLU A 166 -18.39 -3.03 -0.60
N ARG A 167 -17.55 -3.96 -1.09
CA ARG A 167 -17.43 -5.32 -0.54
C ARG A 167 -16.77 -5.36 0.84
N THR A 168 -15.90 -4.40 1.14
CA THR A 168 -15.07 -4.43 2.35
C THR A 168 -15.49 -3.46 3.45
N LYS A 169 -16.33 -2.45 3.14
CA LYS A 169 -16.77 -1.41 4.10
C LYS A 169 -17.49 -1.96 5.33
N GLN A 170 -18.19 -3.09 5.18
CA GLN A 170 -18.88 -3.76 6.29
C GLN A 170 -17.91 -4.36 7.33
N PHE A 171 -16.63 -4.51 6.97
CA PHE A 171 -15.59 -4.95 7.89
C PHE A 171 -14.91 -3.78 8.61
N SER A 172 -15.10 -2.55 8.11
CA SER A 172 -14.57 -1.34 8.73
C SER A 172 -15.21 -1.07 10.10
N ASP A 173 -16.45 -1.52 10.34
CA ASP A 173 -17.23 -1.20 11.56
C ASP A 173 -17.20 -2.30 12.65
N LEU A 174 -16.52 -3.43 12.42
CA LEU A 174 -16.53 -4.57 13.34
C LEU A 174 -15.26 -4.58 14.21
N PRO A 175 -15.36 -4.39 15.54
CA PRO A 175 -14.21 -4.47 16.43
C PRO A 175 -13.56 -5.86 16.36
N GLY A 176 -12.25 -5.90 16.14
CA GLY A 176 -11.45 -7.13 16.28
C GLY A 176 -11.48 -8.13 15.11
N LYS A 177 -11.90 -7.72 13.91
CA LYS A 177 -11.70 -8.58 12.73
C LYS A 177 -10.28 -8.48 12.18
N SER A 178 -9.66 -9.64 12.00
CA SER A 178 -8.31 -9.77 11.44
C SER A 178 -8.30 -9.50 9.94
N PHE A 179 -7.13 -9.14 9.41
CA PHE A 179 -6.87 -9.00 7.98
C PHE A 179 -7.33 -10.20 7.15
N ASP A 180 -7.27 -11.42 7.70
CA ASP A 180 -7.81 -12.63 7.06
C ASP A 180 -9.30 -12.59 6.79
N ALA A 181 -10.08 -12.05 7.74
CA ALA A 181 -11.51 -11.94 7.54
C ALA A 181 -11.82 -11.01 6.36
N VAL A 182 -11.06 -9.92 6.19
CA VAL A 182 -11.24 -9.04 5.03
C VAL A 182 -10.72 -9.68 3.76
N PHE A 183 -9.56 -10.32 3.81
CA PHE A 183 -8.93 -10.99 2.68
C PHE A 183 -9.84 -12.08 2.09
N ASN A 184 -10.34 -12.99 2.93
CA ASN A 184 -11.17 -14.11 2.48
C ASN A 184 -12.53 -13.66 1.92
N ASN A 185 -13.06 -12.51 2.35
CA ASN A 185 -14.35 -11.99 1.87
C ASN A 185 -14.21 -10.96 0.74
N GLY A 186 -13.00 -10.47 0.45
CA GLY A 186 -12.72 -9.49 -0.60
C GLY A 186 -12.20 -10.09 -1.92
N ILE A 187 -12.16 -11.42 -2.02
CA ILE A 187 -11.59 -12.18 -3.15
C ILE A 187 -12.64 -12.78 -4.09
N GLU A 188 -13.93 -12.80 -3.72
CA GLU A 188 -15.01 -13.21 -4.64
C GLU A 188 -15.36 -12.12 -5.66
#